data_AF-A0A7V7DQ05-F1
#
_entry.id   AF-A0A7V7DQ05-F1
#
_cell.length_a   1.000
_cell.length_b   1.000
_cell.length_c   1.000
_cell.angle_alpha   90.00
_cell.angle_beta   90.00
_cell.angle_gamma   90.00
#
_symmetry.space_group_name_H-M   'P 1'
#
loop_
_entity.id
_entity.type
_entity.pdbx_description
1 polymer ?
#
loop_
_entity_poly.entity_id
_entity_poly.type
_entity_poly.pdbx_seq_one_letter_code
_entity_poly.pdbx_strand_id
1 'polypeptide(L)'
;MPDFEAWDIVKVPFPYTDRPVRQRRPALVVGANGIQRAHGLLWVLMITSAENRGWPGDVAVSDLAMAGLPVDSVVRTAKIATIEGKEAERIGRLPSGDRAQVAQNLLAELAPATS
;
A
#
# COMPACT_ATOMS: atom_id res chain seq x y z
N MET A 1 12.64 -14.74 1.45
CA MET A 1 11.87 -13.61 0.86
C MET A 1 12.57 -12.33 1.26
N PRO A 2 12.54 -11.26 0.44
CA PRO A 2 12.94 -9.96 0.93
C PRO A 2 12.06 -9.59 2.13
N ASP A 3 12.67 -9.06 3.19
CA ASP A 3 11.92 -8.54 4.32
C ASP A 3 11.35 -7.18 3.93
N PHE A 4 10.01 -7.08 3.88
CA PHE A 4 9.31 -5.81 3.70
C PHE A 4 9.05 -5.17 5.06
N GLU A 5 9.02 -3.85 5.07
CA GLU A 5 8.67 -3.07 6.25
C GLU A 5 7.43 -2.23 5.97
N ALA A 6 6.74 -1.81 7.05
CA ALA A 6 5.73 -0.79 6.93
C ALA A 6 6.32 0.43 6.20
N TRP A 7 5.51 1.06 5.36
CA TRP A 7 5.84 2.19 4.50
C TRP A 7 6.63 1.85 3.24
N ASP A 8 7.05 0.60 3.03
CA ASP A 8 7.57 0.19 1.72
C ASP A 8 6.47 0.29 0.66
N ILE A 9 6.84 0.77 -0.53
CA ILE A 9 5.97 0.74 -1.70
C ILE A 9 6.42 -0.41 -2.58
N VAL A 10 5.48 -1.28 -2.91
CA VAL A 10 5.71 -2.50 -3.70
C VAL A 10 4.91 -2.48 -4.98
N LYS A 11 5.44 -3.06 -6.05
CA LYS A 11 4.67 -3.48 -7.22
C LYS A 11 4.29 -4.94 -7.06
N VAL A 12 3.01 -5.23 -7.21
CA VAL A 12 2.47 -6.59 -7.15
C VAL A 12 1.67 -6.89 -8.41
N PRO A 13 1.63 -8.15 -8.88
CA PRO A 13 0.59 -8.54 -9.81
C PRO A 13 -0.76 -8.24 -9.16
N PHE A 14 -1.66 -7.61 -9.90
CA PHE A 14 -2.97 -7.25 -9.39
C PHE A 14 -4.03 -8.22 -9.93
N PRO A 15 -4.49 -9.22 -9.14
CA PRO A 15 -5.78 -9.86 -9.41
C PRO A 15 -6.69 -9.82 -8.18
N TYR A 16 -7.92 -9.37 -8.36
CA TYR A 16 -9.06 -9.94 -7.60
C TYR A 16 -10.19 -10.37 -8.54
N THR A 17 -9.90 -10.56 -9.85
CA THR A 17 -10.84 -11.16 -10.81
C THR A 17 -10.06 -12.11 -11.74
N ASP A 18 -10.72 -13.18 -12.20
CA ASP A 18 -10.23 -14.25 -13.12
C ASP A 18 -9.79 -13.77 -14.51
N ARG A 19 -9.28 -12.54 -14.64
CA ARG A 19 -8.78 -12.00 -15.91
C ARG A 19 -7.26 -12.13 -15.96
N PRO A 20 -6.69 -12.47 -17.12
CA PRO A 20 -5.24 -12.54 -17.30
C PRO A 20 -4.62 -11.17 -17.03
N VAL A 21 -3.94 -11.04 -15.89
CA VAL A 21 -3.37 -9.78 -15.41
C VAL A 21 -2.15 -9.41 -16.24
N ARG A 22 -2.22 -8.29 -16.97
CA ARG A 22 -1.04 -7.71 -17.64
C ARG A 22 -0.38 -6.56 -16.88
N GLN A 23 -0.96 -6.05 -15.79
CA GLN A 23 -0.49 -4.81 -15.18
C GLN A 23 -0.22 -4.95 -13.68
N ARG A 24 1.05 -4.79 -13.31
CA ARG A 24 1.48 -4.66 -11.91
C ARG A 24 1.06 -3.28 -11.38
N ARG A 25 0.56 -3.23 -10.15
CA ARG A 25 0.08 -1.99 -9.51
C ARG A 25 0.95 -1.68 -8.29
N PRO A 26 1.26 -0.40 -8.04
CA PRO A 26 1.88 0.00 -6.79
C PRO A 26 0.90 -0.18 -5.62
N ALA A 27 1.42 -0.58 -4.47
CA ALA A 27 0.69 -0.69 -3.22
C ALA A 27 1.60 -0.32 -2.05
N LEU A 28 1.02 0.25 -0.99
CA LEU A 28 1.74 0.66 0.21
C LEU A 28 1.65 -0.44 1.27
N VAL A 29 2.77 -0.95 1.76
CA VAL A 29 2.83 -1.90 2.88
C VAL A 29 2.47 -1.20 4.18
N VAL A 30 1.46 -1.70 4.88
CA VAL A 30 1.02 -1.22 6.21
C VAL A 30 1.07 -2.29 7.29
N GLY A 31 1.24 -3.56 6.90
CA GLY A 31 1.46 -4.67 7.83
C GLY A 31 2.38 -5.73 7.24
N ALA A 32 3.59 -5.84 7.78
CA ALA A 32 4.60 -6.81 7.37
C ALA A 32 5.28 -7.53 8.54
N ASN A 33 4.87 -7.29 9.79
CA ASN A 33 5.58 -7.80 10.98
C ASN A 33 5.40 -9.31 11.19
N GLY A 34 4.61 -9.72 12.18
CA GLY A 34 4.38 -11.13 12.50
C GLY A 34 3.78 -11.90 11.32
N ILE A 35 2.91 -11.25 10.54
CA ILE A 35 2.19 -11.89 9.43
C ILE A 35 3.12 -12.30 8.26
N GLN A 36 4.16 -11.51 7.96
CA GLN A 36 5.14 -11.89 6.94
C GLN A 36 5.96 -13.08 7.39
N ARG A 37 6.46 -13.06 8.65
CA ARG A 37 7.30 -14.15 9.16
C ARG A 37 6.53 -15.45 9.32
N ALA A 38 5.29 -15.37 9.77
CA ALA A 38 4.46 -16.54 10.02
C ALA A 38 3.83 -17.11 8.74
N HIS A 39 3.47 -16.26 7.77
CA HIS A 39 2.62 -16.65 6.64
C HIS A 39 3.12 -16.19 5.26
N GLY A 40 4.18 -15.39 5.18
CA GLY A 40 4.63 -14.79 3.92
C GLY A 40 3.66 -13.77 3.34
N LEU A 41 2.73 -13.24 4.15
CA LEU A 41 1.70 -12.29 3.70
C LEU A 41 2.06 -10.86 4.06
N LEU A 42 1.52 -9.91 3.30
CA LEU A 42 1.57 -8.47 3.58
C LEU A 42 0.17 -7.89 3.57
N TRP A 43 -0.09 -6.93 4.45
CA TRP A 43 -1.24 -6.02 4.34
C TRP A 43 -0.81 -4.77 3.62
N VAL A 44 -1.56 -4.42 2.58
CA VAL A 44 -1.23 -3.28 1.71
C VAL A 44 -2.44 -2.39 1.46
N LEU A 45 -2.19 -1.09 1.27
CA LEU A 45 -3.17 -0.14 0.76
C LEU A 45 -2.97 0.07 -0.74
N MET A 46 -4.07 0.26 -1.46
CA MET A 46 -4.04 0.63 -2.87
C MET A 46 -3.33 1.97 -3.07
N ILE A 47 -2.46 2.05 -4.09
CA ILE A 47 -2.01 3.31 -4.68
C ILE A 47 -2.63 3.44 -6.08
N THR A 48 -3.17 4.61 -6.40
CA THR A 48 -3.78 4.89 -7.71
C THR A 48 -3.37 6.26 -8.23
N SER A 49 -3.49 6.48 -9.54
CA SER A 49 -3.25 7.80 -10.14
C SER A 49 -4.19 8.85 -9.54
N ALA A 50 -3.66 10.04 -9.23
CA ALA A 50 -4.40 11.19 -8.75
C ALA A 50 -5.40 11.76 -9.77
N GLU A 51 -5.29 11.37 -11.05
CA GLU A 51 -6.28 11.69 -12.09
C GLU A 51 -7.62 10.98 -11.88
N ASN A 52 -7.60 9.85 -11.15
CA ASN A 52 -8.85 9.20 -10.76
C ASN A 52 -9.61 10.07 -9.76
N ARG A 53 -10.94 10.01 -9.80
CA ARG A 53 -11.78 10.67 -8.80
C ARG A 53 -11.31 10.32 -7.39
N GLY A 54 -10.91 11.34 -6.63
CA GLY A 54 -10.48 11.20 -5.24
C GLY A 54 -11.60 10.73 -4.33
N TRP A 55 -11.24 9.98 -3.30
CA TRP A 55 -12.12 9.48 -2.25
C TRP A 55 -11.81 10.20 -0.94
N PRO A 56 -12.80 10.33 -0.02
CA PRO A 56 -12.50 10.74 1.35
C PRO A 56 -11.40 9.86 1.95
N GLY A 57 -10.40 10.48 2.55
CA GLY A 57 -9.25 9.78 3.15
C GLY A 57 -8.13 9.40 2.18
N ASP A 58 -8.24 9.70 0.87
CA ASP A 58 -7.09 9.62 -0.05
C ASP A 58 -5.99 10.60 0.39
N VAL A 59 -4.73 10.14 0.36
CA VAL A 59 -3.56 10.94 0.74
C VAL A 59 -2.63 11.08 -0.46
N ALA A 60 -2.32 12.30 -0.87
CA ALA A 60 -1.36 12.55 -1.95
C ALA A 60 0.05 12.10 -1.55
N VAL A 61 0.77 11.50 -2.49
CA VAL A 61 2.18 11.13 -2.29
C VAL A 61 3.04 12.35 -2.64
N SER A 62 3.75 12.91 -1.66
CA SER A 62 4.45 14.20 -1.81
C SER A 62 5.77 14.13 -2.57
N ASP A 63 6.41 12.96 -2.60
CA ASP A 63 7.67 12.72 -3.32
C ASP A 63 7.58 11.42 -4.11
N LEU A 64 7.30 11.55 -5.41
CA LEU A 64 7.13 10.43 -6.33
C LEU A 64 8.45 9.70 -6.61
N ALA A 65 9.58 10.40 -6.58
CA ALA A 65 10.89 9.80 -6.84
C ALA A 65 11.29 8.87 -5.70
N MET A 66 11.13 9.31 -4.44
CA MET A 66 11.31 8.46 -3.26
C MET A 66 10.31 7.29 -3.25
N ALA A 67 9.08 7.53 -3.70
CA ALA A 67 8.03 6.52 -3.75
C ALA A 67 8.18 5.51 -4.92
N GLY A 68 9.04 5.78 -5.90
CA GLY A 68 9.18 4.96 -7.11
C GLY A 68 7.96 5.03 -8.05
N LEU A 69 7.20 6.13 -8.00
CA LEU A 69 5.96 6.32 -8.75
C LEU A 69 6.22 7.21 -9.98
N PRO A 70 5.74 6.83 -11.17
CA PRO A 70 6.03 7.58 -12.40
C PRO A 70 5.08 8.77 -12.63
N VAL A 71 3.98 8.85 -11.88
CA VAL A 71 2.90 9.83 -12.05
C VAL A 71 2.32 10.21 -10.68
N ASP A 72 1.70 11.39 -10.62
CA ASP A 72 0.96 11.85 -9.44
C ASP A 72 -0.02 10.77 -8.96
N SER A 73 0.09 10.43 -7.68
CA SER A 73 -0.58 9.27 -7.11
C SER A 73 -1.09 9.57 -5.71
N VAL A 74 -2.12 8.83 -5.30
CA VAL A 74 -2.69 8.87 -3.96
C VAL A 74 -2.66 7.49 -3.32
N VAL A 75 -2.44 7.45 -2.01
CA VAL A 75 -2.70 6.29 -1.16
C VAL A 75 -4.17 6.29 -0.80
N ARG A 76 -4.90 5.25 -1.19
CA ARG A 76 -6.33 5.08 -0.88
C ARG A 76 -6.50 4.25 0.39
N THR A 77 -6.66 4.95 1.51
CA THR A 77 -6.72 4.37 2.86
C THR A 77 -7.94 3.48 3.09
N ALA A 78 -9.05 3.76 2.41
CA ALA A 78 -10.26 2.93 2.41
C ALA A 78 -10.14 1.58 1.65
N LYS A 79 -8.97 1.26 1.06
CA LYS A 79 -8.76 0.04 0.25
C LYS A 79 -7.55 -0.74 0.73
N ILE A 80 -7.75 -1.54 1.77
CA ILE A 80 -6.79 -2.52 2.27
C ILE A 80 -6.97 -3.89 1.60
N ALA A 81 -5.86 -4.58 1.37
CA ALA A 81 -5.85 -5.93 0.84
C ALA A 81 -4.70 -6.76 1.43
N THR A 82 -4.81 -8.09 1.35
CA THR A 82 -3.71 -9.01 1.69
C THR A 82 -3.12 -9.60 0.42
N ILE A 83 -1.79 -9.65 0.36
CA ILE A 83 -1.03 -10.18 -0.77
C ILE A 83 0.04 -11.18 -0.30
N GLU A 84 0.52 -12.02 -1.21
CA GLU A 84 1.70 -12.84 -0.99
C GLU A 84 2.98 -12.02 -1.22
N GLY A 85 3.86 -11.95 -0.22
CA GLY A 85 5.09 -11.17 -0.33
C GLY A 85 6.07 -11.72 -1.36
N LYS A 86 5.96 -13.00 -1.74
CA LYS A 86 6.77 -13.61 -2.82
C LYS A 86 6.50 -12.98 -4.20
N GLU A 87 5.32 -12.38 -4.37
CA GLU A 87 4.90 -11.74 -5.63
C GLU A 87 5.20 -10.24 -5.64
N ALA A 88 5.61 -9.67 -4.50
CA ALA A 88 5.89 -8.26 -4.33
C ALA A 88 7.33 -7.91 -4.72
N GLU A 89 7.50 -6.75 -5.33
CA GLU A 89 8.79 -6.15 -5.66
C GLU A 89 8.83 -4.74 -5.06
N ARG A 90 9.78 -4.45 -4.17
CA ARG A 90 9.93 -3.11 -3.59
C ARG A 90 10.42 -2.12 -4.65
N ILE A 91 9.71 -1.01 -4.79
CA ILE A 91 10.04 0.06 -5.75
C ILE A 91 10.39 1.38 -5.09
N GLY A 92 10.06 1.56 -3.82
CA GLY A 92 10.29 2.79 -3.09
C GLY A 92 9.75 2.73 -1.67
N ARG A 93 9.59 3.91 -1.06
CA ARG A 93 9.07 4.05 0.30
C ARG A 93 8.22 5.30 0.39
N LEU A 94 7.17 5.26 1.21
CA LEU A 94 6.31 6.42 1.42
C LEU A 94 7.12 7.54 2.12
N PRO A 95 7.06 8.78 1.61
CA PRO A 95 7.69 9.94 2.25
C PRO A 95 7.23 10.10 3.70
N SER A 96 8.16 10.47 4.59
CA SER A 96 7.85 10.56 6.02
C SER A 96 6.74 11.58 6.34
N GLY A 97 6.63 12.65 5.55
CA GLY A 97 5.57 13.66 5.68
C GLY A 97 4.15 13.11 5.49
N ASP A 98 4.00 12.04 4.69
CA ASP A 98 2.68 11.50 4.32
C ASP A 98 2.20 10.44 5.32
N ARG A 99 3.13 9.81 6.04
CA ARG A 99 2.87 8.64 6.90
C ARG A 99 1.88 8.94 8.02
N ALA A 100 1.97 10.11 8.62
CA ALA A 100 1.09 10.49 9.73
C ALA A 100 -0.38 10.53 9.29
N GLN A 101 -0.66 11.15 8.13
CA GLN A 101 -2.02 11.24 7.61
C GLN A 101 -2.55 9.86 7.17
N VAL A 102 -1.71 9.05 6.50
CA VAL A 102 -2.08 7.68 6.12
C VAL A 102 -2.39 6.83 7.35
N ALA A 103 -1.56 6.91 8.39
CA ALA A 103 -1.75 6.17 9.64
C ALA A 103 -3.03 6.58 10.34
N GLN A 104 -3.30 7.89 10.45
CA GLN A 104 -4.52 8.41 11.07
C GLN A 104 -5.77 7.94 10.33
N ASN A 105 -5.79 8.08 9.01
CA ASN A 105 -6.91 7.65 8.18
C ASN A 105 -7.12 6.13 8.29
N LEU A 106 -6.05 5.33 8.27
CA LEU A 106 -6.15 3.88 8.43
C LEU A 106 -6.67 3.49 9.82
N LEU A 107 -6.15 4.09 10.89
CA LEU A 107 -6.59 3.81 12.26
C LEU A 107 -8.06 4.17 12.48
N ALA A 108 -8.57 5.20 11.82
CA ALA A 108 -9.98 5.58 11.88
C ALA A 108 -10.93 4.50 11.33
N GLU A 109 -10.45 3.66 10.40
CA GLU A 109 -11.24 2.56 9.81
C GLU A 109 -11.09 1.24 10.57
N LEU A 110 -10.06 1.10 11.41
CA LEU A 110 -9.83 -0.10 12.19
C LEU A 110 -10.68 -0.12 13.46
N ALA A 111 -11.16 -1.30 13.84
CA ALA A 111 -11.80 -1.47 15.13
C ALA A 111 -10.84 -1.03 16.26
N PRO A 112 -11.33 -0.27 17.26
CA PRO A 112 -10.49 0.12 18.38
C PRO A 112 -10.07 -1.10 19.19
N ALA A 113 -8.89 -1.01 19.82
CA ALA A 113 -8.49 -2.00 20.80
C ALA A 113 -9.52 -2.03 21.93
N THR A 114 -9.99 -3.22 22.28
CA THR A 114 -10.86 -3.42 23.45
C THR A 114 -9.95 -3.50 24.67
N SER A 115 -10.22 -2.64 25.67
CA SER A 115 -9.57 -2.71 26.98
C SER A 115 -9.92 -3.99 27.74
#